data_AF-A0A4R6QC06-F1
#
_entry.id   AF-A0A4R6QC06-F1
#
_cell.length_a   1.000
_cell.length_b   1.000
_cell.length_c   1.000
_cell.angle_alpha   90.00
_cell.angle_beta   90.00
_cell.angle_gamma   90.00
#
_symmetry.space_group_name_H-M   'P 1'
#
loop_
_entity.id
_entity.type
_entity.pdbx_description
1 polymer ?
#
loop_
_entity_poly.entity_id
_entity_poly.type
_entity_poly.pdbx_seq_one_letter_code
_entity_poly.pdbx_strand_id
1 'polypeptide(L)'
;MRENELGINYKNKMQAGNLAIGLLIEKFSEFLEWIFQKREKTLVKKLIDLDLNIKKDFNISIFDVSESSFDVLKITLEKMDSQILNYIIILLSEVSFSKNKSQMFQRIKSNTKLNERILELIEFAEHCNKNLPLEIRNIQNSLQQLMRFAH
;
A
#
# COMPACT_ATOMS: atom_id res chain seq x y z
N MET A 1 -51.18 50.15 0.24
CA MET A 1 -50.84 48.79 0.73
C MET A 1 -50.12 47.96 -0.35
N ARG A 2 -48.98 48.43 -0.89
CA ARG A 2 -48.22 47.71 -1.94
C ARG A 2 -46.70 47.65 -1.70
N GLU A 3 -46.19 48.33 -0.67
CA GLU A 3 -44.74 48.43 -0.42
C GLU A 3 -44.21 47.36 0.56
N ASN A 4 -45.06 46.80 1.43
CA ASN A 4 -44.63 45.80 2.43
C ASN A 4 -44.44 44.38 1.87
N GLU A 5 -45.10 44.01 0.77
CA GLU A 5 -44.99 42.65 0.20
C GLU A 5 -43.70 42.47 -0.62
N LEU A 6 -43.17 43.53 -1.22
CA LEU A 6 -41.92 43.49 -1.97
C LEU A 6 -40.72 43.31 -1.02
N GLY A 7 -40.66 44.05 0.10
CA GLY A 7 -39.55 43.99 1.05
C GLY A 7 -39.34 42.62 1.72
N ILE A 8 -40.42 41.90 2.01
CA ILE A 8 -40.36 40.57 2.64
C ILE A 8 -39.87 39.51 1.64
N ASN A 9 -40.28 39.62 0.38
CA ASN A 9 -39.91 38.66 -0.68
C ASN A 9 -38.42 38.76 -1.07
N TYR A 10 -37.85 39.97 -1.10
CA TYR A 10 -36.41 40.18 -1.33
C TYR A 10 -35.54 39.67 -0.17
N LYS A 11 -35.98 39.87 1.08
CA LYS A 11 -35.24 39.41 2.27
C LYS A 11 -35.17 37.88 2.36
N ASN A 12 -36.28 37.21 2.04
CA ASN A 12 -36.35 35.74 1.99
C ASN A 12 -35.57 35.14 0.81
N LYS A 13 -35.58 35.79 -0.37
CA LYS A 13 -34.75 35.38 -1.52
C LYS A 13 -33.25 35.56 -1.26
N MET A 14 -32.84 36.64 -0.58
CA MET A 14 -31.45 36.84 -0.17
C MET A 14 -30.99 35.77 0.83
N GLN A 15 -31.84 35.40 1.80
CA GLN A 15 -31.53 34.33 2.75
C GLN A 15 -31.41 32.96 2.06
N ALA A 16 -32.31 32.63 1.14
CA ALA A 16 -32.24 31.39 0.36
C ALA A 16 -31.03 31.36 -0.59
N GLY A 17 -30.68 32.50 -1.21
CA GLY A 17 -29.49 32.64 -2.05
C GLY A 17 -28.19 32.47 -1.28
N ASN A 18 -28.10 33.06 -0.08
CA ASN A 18 -26.94 32.89 0.79
C ASN A 18 -26.82 31.45 1.31
N LEU A 19 -27.94 30.78 1.60
CA LEU A 19 -27.97 29.37 1.99
C LEU A 19 -27.49 28.47 0.84
N ALA A 20 -27.94 28.74 -0.39
CA ALA A 20 -27.52 28.00 -1.58
C ALA A 20 -26.02 28.18 -1.87
N ILE A 21 -25.49 29.41 -1.73
CA ILE A 21 -24.05 29.69 -1.86
C ILE A 21 -23.27 28.99 -0.75
N GLY A 22 -23.75 29.01 0.49
CA GLY A 22 -23.13 28.31 1.62
C GLY A 22 -23.02 26.81 1.36
N LEU A 23 -24.09 26.17 0.90
CA LEU A 23 -24.10 24.75 0.52
C LEU A 23 -23.14 24.45 -0.64
N LEU A 24 -23.02 25.36 -1.60
CA LEU A 24 -22.09 25.24 -2.72
C LEU A 24 -20.63 25.30 -2.24
N ILE A 25 -20.32 26.21 -1.32
CA ILE A 25 -18.99 26.35 -0.71
C ILE A 25 -18.64 25.13 0.15
N GLU A 26 -19.59 24.58 0.91
CA GLU A 26 -19.38 23.35 1.67
C GLU A 26 -19.09 22.17 0.73
N LYS A 27 -19.91 21.99 -0.31
CA LYS A 27 -19.71 20.90 -1.29
C LYS A 27 -18.39 21.05 -2.05
N PHE A 28 -17.98 22.28 -2.34
CA PHE A 28 -16.71 22.55 -2.99
C PHE A 28 -15.53 22.30 -2.03
N SER A 29 -15.66 22.67 -0.76
CA SER A 29 -14.65 22.37 0.27
C SER A 29 -14.48 20.86 0.48
N GLU A 30 -15.58 20.12 0.60
CA GLU A 30 -15.57 18.64 0.67
C GLU A 30 -14.89 18.03 -0.57
N PHE A 31 -15.16 18.58 -1.76
CA PHE A 31 -14.55 18.13 -3.00
C PHE A 31 -13.04 18.42 -3.05
N LEU A 32 -12.61 19.61 -2.63
CA LEU A 32 -11.19 19.95 -2.54
C LEU A 32 -10.49 19.06 -1.51
N GLU A 33 -11.11 18.82 -0.35
CA GLU A 33 -10.56 17.93 0.67
C GLU A 33 -10.43 16.49 0.15
N TRP A 34 -11.40 16.01 -0.65
CA TRP A 34 -11.30 14.73 -1.34
C TRP A 34 -10.22 14.67 -2.44
N ILE A 35 -9.99 15.78 -3.16
CA ILE A 35 -8.92 15.88 -4.17
C ILE A 35 -7.54 15.91 -3.50
N PHE A 36 -7.40 16.66 -2.40
CA PHE A 36 -6.13 16.89 -1.73
C PHE A 36 -5.83 15.86 -0.63
N GLN A 37 -6.79 15.04 -0.22
CA GLN A 37 -6.52 13.82 0.52
C GLN A 37 -5.59 12.96 -0.34
N LYS A 38 -4.35 12.83 0.15
CA LYS A 38 -3.29 12.03 -0.46
C LYS A 38 -3.80 10.61 -0.64
N ARG A 39 -4.36 10.31 -1.82
CA ARG A 39 -4.98 9.01 -2.11
C ARG A 39 -3.98 7.93 -1.73
N GLU A 40 -4.36 7.10 -0.77
CA GLU A 40 -3.52 6.00 -0.34
C GLU A 40 -3.19 5.16 -1.57
N LYS A 41 -1.90 4.90 -1.81
CA LYS A 41 -1.49 4.11 -2.97
C LYS A 41 -2.09 2.72 -2.84
N THR A 42 -2.71 2.23 -3.91
CA THR A 42 -3.16 0.84 -3.96
C THR A 42 -1.97 -0.09 -3.81
N LEU A 43 -2.18 -1.28 -3.24
CA LEU A 43 -1.12 -2.27 -3.04
C LEU A 43 -0.40 -2.63 -4.35
N VAL A 44 -1.13 -2.70 -5.46
CA VAL A 44 -0.56 -2.90 -6.81
C VAL A 44 0.42 -1.77 -7.16
N LYS A 45 0.06 -0.52 -6.90
CA LYS A 45 0.95 0.61 -7.16
C LYS A 45 2.17 0.60 -6.23
N LYS A 46 2.00 0.26 -4.95
CA LYS A 46 3.11 0.08 -3.99
C LYS A 46 4.11 -0.96 -4.50
N LEU A 47 3.63 -2.07 -5.04
CA LEU A 47 4.44 -3.17 -5.58
C LEU A 47 5.16 -2.79 -6.88
N ILE A 48 4.48 -2.09 -7.80
CA ILE A 48 5.10 -1.56 -9.03
C ILE A 48 6.20 -0.55 -8.68
N ASP A 49 5.92 0.39 -7.78
CA ASP A 49 6.89 1.39 -7.35
C ASP A 49 8.11 0.71 -6.71
N LEU A 50 7.90 -0.33 -5.90
CA LEU A 50 8.99 -1.13 -5.34
C LEU A 50 9.83 -1.80 -6.43
N ASP A 51 9.20 -2.53 -7.37
CA ASP A 51 9.89 -3.23 -8.46
C ASP A 51 10.75 -2.27 -9.30
N LEU A 52 10.24 -1.07 -9.59
CA LEU A 52 11.01 -0.04 -10.30
C LEU A 52 12.22 0.44 -9.49
N ASN A 53 12.06 0.66 -8.19
CA ASN A 53 13.15 1.12 -7.33
C ASN A 53 14.26 0.05 -7.23
N ILE A 54 13.90 -1.21 -6.96
CA ILE A 54 14.91 -2.27 -6.82
C ILE A 54 15.59 -2.62 -8.15
N LYS A 55 14.88 -2.51 -9.29
CA LYS A 55 15.49 -2.64 -10.61
C LYS A 55 16.54 -1.56 -10.87
N LYS A 56 16.22 -0.33 -10.50
CA LYS A 56 17.12 0.81 -10.69
C LYS A 56 18.37 0.69 -9.83
N ASP A 57 18.21 0.34 -8.56
CA ASP A 57 19.31 0.44 -7.58
C ASP A 57 20.12 -0.86 -7.48
N PHE A 58 19.52 -2.01 -7.80
CA PHE A 58 20.12 -3.33 -7.57
C PHE A 58 20.09 -4.25 -8.80
N ASN A 59 19.50 -3.80 -9.92
CA ASN A 59 19.37 -4.58 -11.15
C ASN A 59 18.67 -5.95 -10.95
N ILE A 60 17.69 -6.00 -10.05
CA ILE A 60 16.82 -7.16 -9.82
C ILE A 60 15.35 -6.75 -9.81
N SER A 61 14.45 -7.66 -10.13
CA SER A 61 13.00 -7.50 -10.06
C SER A 61 12.43 -8.12 -8.79
N ILE A 62 11.23 -7.68 -8.38
CA ILE A 62 10.48 -8.32 -7.30
C ILE A 62 10.10 -9.76 -7.66
N PHE A 63 9.95 -10.04 -8.97
CA PHE A 63 9.75 -11.40 -9.45
C PHE A 63 10.98 -12.26 -9.20
N ASP A 64 12.19 -11.75 -9.43
CA ASP A 64 13.43 -12.45 -9.12
C ASP A 64 13.52 -12.73 -7.61
N VAL A 65 13.16 -11.73 -6.80
CA VAL A 65 13.07 -11.90 -5.33
C VAL A 65 12.11 -13.02 -4.96
N SER A 66 10.98 -13.17 -5.65
CA SER A 66 10.05 -14.26 -5.38
C SER A 66 10.44 -15.61 -6.00
N GLU A 67 11.04 -15.66 -7.18
CA GLU A 67 11.13 -16.86 -8.04
C GLU A 67 12.56 -17.47 -8.09
N SER A 68 13.61 -16.65 -7.96
CA SER A 68 15.00 -17.09 -8.14
C SER A 68 15.54 -17.86 -6.93
N SER A 69 16.60 -18.65 -7.12
CA SER A 69 17.27 -19.30 -5.98
C SER A 69 17.80 -18.25 -4.99
N PHE A 70 17.68 -18.54 -3.69
CA PHE A 70 18.09 -17.60 -2.65
C PHE A 70 19.60 -17.30 -2.72
N ASP A 71 20.41 -18.31 -3.01
CA ASP A 71 21.86 -18.20 -3.15
C ASP A 71 22.28 -17.17 -4.20
N VAL A 72 21.54 -17.06 -5.31
CA VAL A 72 21.82 -16.10 -6.39
C VAL A 72 21.52 -14.67 -5.93
N LEU A 73 20.51 -14.48 -5.09
CA LEU A 73 20.10 -13.15 -4.62
C LEU A 73 20.91 -12.65 -3.44
N LYS A 74 21.53 -13.54 -2.67
CA LYS A 74 22.15 -13.23 -1.38
C LYS A 74 23.09 -12.02 -1.47
N ILE A 75 24.01 -12.01 -2.43
CA ILE A 75 24.98 -10.92 -2.65
C ILE A 75 24.28 -9.58 -2.91
N THR A 76 23.16 -9.60 -3.61
CA THR A 76 22.39 -8.38 -3.91
C THR A 76 21.59 -7.92 -2.70
N LEU A 77 20.96 -8.85 -1.97
CA LEU A 77 20.18 -8.55 -0.77
C LEU A 77 21.06 -8.03 0.39
N GLU A 78 22.31 -8.50 0.50
CA GLU A 78 23.26 -8.01 1.52
C GLU A 78 23.53 -6.51 1.38
N LYS A 79 23.54 -6.01 0.13
CA LYS A 79 23.75 -4.60 -0.22
C LYS A 79 22.53 -3.72 0.05
N MET A 80 21.35 -4.30 0.21
CA MET A 80 20.13 -3.55 0.50
C MET A 80 20.14 -3.02 1.94
N ASP A 81 19.66 -1.81 2.13
CA ASP A 81 19.40 -1.31 3.48
C ASP A 81 18.22 -2.05 4.13
N SER A 82 18.12 -1.92 5.46
CA SER A 82 17.04 -2.56 6.22
C SER A 82 15.65 -2.09 5.78
N GLN A 83 15.49 -0.83 5.36
CA GLN A 83 14.19 -0.28 5.01
C GLN A 83 13.64 -0.92 3.73
N ILE A 84 14.47 -1.03 2.70
CA ILE A 84 14.10 -1.66 1.43
C ILE A 84 13.79 -3.14 1.65
N LEU A 85 14.66 -3.86 2.36
CA LEU A 85 14.46 -5.29 2.63
C LEU A 85 13.18 -5.54 3.43
N ASN A 86 12.93 -4.73 4.46
CA ASN A 86 11.70 -4.80 5.24
C ASN A 86 10.47 -4.55 4.37
N TYR A 87 10.54 -3.54 3.49
CA TYR A 87 9.44 -3.19 2.61
C TYR A 87 9.15 -4.29 1.57
N ILE A 88 10.18 -4.96 1.06
CA ILE A 88 10.05 -6.16 0.22
C ILE A 88 9.29 -7.26 0.98
N ILE A 89 9.73 -7.59 2.19
CA ILE A 89 9.13 -8.65 3.02
C ILE A 89 7.64 -8.35 3.27
N ILE A 90 7.33 -7.12 3.69
CA ILE A 90 5.95 -6.68 3.96
C ILE A 90 5.10 -6.79 2.70
N LEU A 91 5.55 -6.23 1.57
CA LEU A 91 4.74 -6.26 0.34
C LEU A 91 4.54 -7.68 -0.20
N LEU A 92 5.54 -8.56 -0.14
CA LEU A 92 5.38 -9.95 -0.53
C LEU A 92 4.37 -10.68 0.36
N SER A 93 4.41 -10.43 1.67
CA SER A 93 3.42 -10.95 2.62
C SER A 93 2.02 -10.42 2.34
N GLU A 94 1.85 -9.11 2.13
CA GLU A 94 0.55 -8.53 1.78
C GLU A 94 0.01 -9.11 0.47
N VAL A 95 0.89 -9.35 -0.51
CA VAL A 95 0.53 -10.00 -1.77
C VAL A 95 0.08 -11.45 -1.53
N SER A 96 0.79 -12.23 -0.71
CA SER A 96 0.46 -13.66 -0.48
C SER A 96 -0.94 -13.84 0.09
N PHE A 97 -1.36 -12.96 1.01
CA PHE A 97 -2.68 -13.00 1.65
C PHE A 97 -3.77 -12.20 0.92
N SER A 98 -3.42 -11.40 -0.09
CA SER A 98 -4.41 -10.57 -0.79
C SER A 98 -5.41 -11.40 -1.60
N LYS A 99 -6.64 -10.92 -1.76
CA LYS A 99 -7.62 -11.48 -2.74
C LYS A 99 -7.52 -10.85 -4.13
N ASN A 100 -6.60 -9.91 -4.33
CA ASN A 100 -6.44 -9.21 -5.59
C ASN A 100 -5.97 -10.17 -6.71
N LYS A 101 -6.60 -10.02 -7.89
CA LYS A 101 -6.40 -10.87 -9.08
C LYS A 101 -5.59 -10.19 -10.18
N SER A 102 -4.90 -9.09 -9.89
CA SER A 102 -4.01 -8.46 -10.87
C SER A 102 -2.95 -9.46 -11.36
N GLN A 103 -2.54 -9.34 -12.62
CA GLN A 103 -1.58 -10.25 -13.25
C GLN A 103 -0.27 -10.34 -12.46
N MET A 104 0.20 -9.21 -11.92
CA MET A 104 1.40 -9.15 -11.09
C MET A 104 1.27 -9.99 -9.80
N PHE A 105 0.11 -9.92 -9.14
CA PHE A 105 -0.15 -10.70 -7.93
C PHE A 105 -0.28 -12.18 -8.24
N GLN A 106 -1.00 -12.51 -9.31
CA GLN A 106 -1.14 -13.89 -9.75
C GLN A 106 0.20 -14.52 -10.07
N ARG A 107 1.11 -13.77 -10.71
CA ARG A 107 2.47 -14.23 -10.96
C ARG A 107 3.23 -14.51 -9.67
N ILE A 108 3.30 -13.57 -8.73
CA ILE A 108 4.00 -13.78 -7.45
C ILE A 108 3.40 -14.96 -6.68
N LYS A 109 2.07 -15.05 -6.61
CA LYS A 109 1.35 -16.16 -5.94
C LYS A 109 1.47 -17.50 -6.65
N SER A 110 1.85 -17.51 -7.93
CA SER A 110 2.07 -18.77 -8.64
C SER A 110 3.30 -19.51 -8.11
N ASN A 111 4.20 -18.83 -7.39
CA ASN A 111 5.21 -19.50 -6.60
C ASN A 111 4.57 -20.19 -5.39
N THR A 112 4.52 -21.52 -5.43
CA THR A 112 3.99 -22.35 -4.35
C THR A 112 4.81 -22.27 -3.06
N LYS A 113 6.07 -21.83 -3.14
CA LYS A 113 7.00 -21.66 -2.02
C LYS A 113 7.13 -20.21 -1.55
N LEU A 114 6.17 -19.35 -1.87
CA LEU A 114 6.24 -17.93 -1.54
C LEU A 114 6.34 -17.68 -0.03
N ASN A 115 5.64 -18.46 0.79
CA ASN A 115 5.64 -18.30 2.24
C ASN A 115 7.00 -18.68 2.84
N GLU A 116 7.58 -19.78 2.40
CA GLU A 116 8.94 -20.20 2.75
C GLU A 116 9.95 -19.14 2.32
N ARG A 117 9.78 -18.59 1.11
CA ARG A 117 10.63 -17.52 0.61
C ARG A 117 10.57 -16.26 1.47
N ILE A 118 9.40 -15.86 1.93
CA ILE A 118 9.27 -14.72 2.84
C ILE A 118 10.02 -14.99 4.15
N LEU A 119 9.97 -16.22 4.68
CA LEU A 119 10.71 -16.60 5.88
C LEU A 119 12.23 -16.62 5.66
N GLU A 120 12.70 -17.16 4.52
CA GLU A 120 14.13 -17.08 4.15
C GLU A 120 14.63 -15.64 4.14
N LEU A 121 13.83 -14.69 3.61
CA LEU A 121 14.17 -13.27 3.60
C LEU A 121 14.25 -12.68 5.02
N ILE A 122 13.36 -13.09 5.92
CA ILE A 122 13.36 -12.65 7.32
C ILE A 122 14.59 -13.20 8.05
N GLU A 123 14.86 -14.50 7.94
CA GLU A 123 16.03 -15.15 8.56
C GLU A 123 17.36 -14.58 8.05
N PHE A 124 17.41 -14.25 6.75
CA PHE A 124 18.54 -13.56 6.15
C PHE A 124 18.71 -12.14 6.72
N ALA A 125 17.61 -11.38 6.84
CA ALA A 125 17.67 -10.04 7.43
C ALA A 125 18.15 -10.08 8.89
N GLU A 126 17.73 -11.08 9.67
CA GLU A 126 18.24 -11.34 11.02
C GLU A 126 19.74 -11.63 11.01
N HIS A 127 20.20 -12.53 10.13
CA HIS A 127 21.62 -12.87 9.99
C HIS A 127 22.50 -11.66 9.66
N CYS A 128 21.99 -10.75 8.81
CA CYS A 128 22.68 -9.52 8.45
C CYS A 128 22.53 -8.40 9.49
N ASN A 129 22.02 -8.69 10.70
CA ASN A 129 21.74 -7.72 11.76
C ASN A 129 20.92 -6.51 11.28
N LYS A 130 19.98 -6.73 10.36
CA LYS A 130 19.07 -5.67 9.89
C LYS A 130 18.02 -5.38 10.96
N ASN A 131 17.63 -4.12 11.08
CA ASN A 131 16.59 -3.71 12.02
C ASN A 131 15.23 -4.22 11.53
N LEU A 132 14.65 -5.19 12.24
CA LEU A 132 13.35 -5.76 11.93
C LEU A 132 12.24 -5.14 12.80
N PRO A 133 11.25 -4.45 12.22
CA PRO A 133 10.11 -3.94 12.96
C PRO A 133 9.21 -5.08 13.46
N LEU A 134 8.37 -4.76 14.45
CA LEU A 134 7.40 -5.69 15.03
C LEU A 134 6.48 -6.32 13.98
N GLU A 135 6.12 -5.56 12.94
CA GLU A 135 5.30 -6.05 11.82
C GLU A 135 5.93 -7.28 11.14
N ILE A 136 7.25 -7.27 10.91
CA ILE A 136 7.94 -8.42 10.30
C ILE A 136 7.97 -9.62 11.25
N ARG A 137 8.14 -9.38 12.56
CA ARG A 137 8.04 -10.44 13.57
C ARG A 137 6.66 -11.09 13.59
N ASN A 138 5.60 -10.28 13.41
CA ASN A 138 4.23 -10.79 13.32
C ASN A 138 4.01 -11.60 12.04
N ILE A 139 4.57 -11.15 10.91
CA ILE A 139 4.57 -11.90 9.64
C ILE A 139 5.27 -13.25 9.83
N GLN A 140 6.48 -13.27 10.41
CA GLN A 140 7.24 -14.48 10.70
C GLN A 140 6.43 -15.47 11.53
N ASN A 141 5.86 -15.02 12.65
CA ASN A 141 5.04 -15.85 13.53
C ASN A 141 3.82 -16.43 12.81
N SER A 142 3.13 -15.60 12.02
CA SER A 142 1.93 -16.02 11.27
C SER A 142 2.28 -17.07 10.21
N LEU A 143 3.37 -16.88 9.47
CA LEU A 143 3.84 -17.83 8.47
C LEU A 143 4.31 -19.14 9.10
N GLN A 144 5.07 -19.08 10.19
CA GLN A 144 5.49 -20.27 10.92
C GLN A 144 4.30 -21.07 11.47
N GLN A 145 3.25 -20.40 11.95
CA GLN A 145 2.01 -21.08 12.34
C GLN A 145 1.33 -21.75 11.14
N LEU A 146 1.15 -21.02 10.03
CA LEU A 146 0.54 -21.57 8.82
C LEU A 146 1.25 -22.83 8.32
N MET A 147 2.58 -22.82 8.30
CA MET A 147 3.36 -23.98 7.85
C MET A 147 3.30 -25.16 8.82
N ARG A 148 3.22 -24.91 10.14
CA ARG A 148 3.07 -25.98 11.14
C ARG A 148 1.74 -26.72 11.03
N PHE A 149 0.69 -26.03 10.61
CA PHE A 149 -0.67 -26.59 10.49
C PHE A 149 -1.07 -26.96 9.04
N ALA A 150 -0.16 -26.80 8.07
CA ALA A 150 -0.35 -27.23 6.69
C ALA A 150 0.04 -28.69 6.44
N HIS A 151 0.60 -29.36 7.45
CA HIS A 151 0.86 -30.80 7.53
C HIS A 151 -0.20 -31.51 8.37
#